data_AF-A0A933B673-F1
#
_entry.id   AF-A0A933B673-F1
#
_cell.length_a   1.000
_cell.length_b   1.000
_cell.length_c   1.000
_cell.angle_alpha   90.00
_cell.angle_beta   90.00
_cell.angle_gamma   90.00
#
_symmetry.space_group_name_H-M   'P 1'
#
loop_
_entity.id
_entity.type
_entity.pdbx_description
1 polymer ?
#
loop_
_entity_poly.entity_id
_entity_poly.type
_entity_poly.pdbx_seq_one_letter_code
_entity_poly.pdbx_strand_id
1 'polypeptide(L)'
;MSMIVLSLVERGWQTAREWSLRECPPRTRVVHVIKGTIQPEIRALIRPVAGVEVMAVPRRAFWPLIFSLFLWQACRGRLQTVLVDNLRSHRRVGRWIRWLHRPNVRMQLCESP
;
A
#
# COMPACT_ATOMS: atom_id res chain seq x y z
N MET A 1 -18.07 4.24 -7.07
CA MET A 1 -16.65 3.95 -7.41
C MET A 1 -15.92 3.56 -6.14
N SER A 2 -15.05 2.55 -6.18
CA SER A 2 -14.29 2.10 -4.99
C SER A 2 -13.04 2.93 -4.77
N MET A 3 -12.83 3.35 -3.52
CA MET A 3 -11.59 4.02 -3.08
C MET A 3 -10.44 3.02 -2.99
N ILE A 4 -9.20 3.52 -3.04
CA ILE A 4 -7.98 2.72 -3.05
C ILE A 4 -7.11 3.08 -1.84
N VAL A 5 -6.70 2.04 -1.11
CA VAL A 5 -5.62 2.08 -0.14
C VAL A 5 -4.42 1.40 -0.76
N LEU A 6 -3.30 2.12 -0.89
CA LEU A 6 -2.03 1.54 -1.33
C LEU A 6 -1.22 1.17 -0.09
N SER A 7 -0.86 -0.10 0.06
CA SER A 7 -0.09 -0.58 1.20
C SER A 7 1.30 -1.02 0.74
N LEU A 8 2.33 -0.32 1.24
CA LEU A 8 3.73 -0.51 0.86
C LEU A 8 4.45 -1.33 1.93
N VAL A 9 4.88 -2.52 1.55
CA VAL A 9 5.50 -3.47 2.47
C VAL A 9 6.95 -3.72 2.05
N GLU A 10 7.92 -3.29 2.85
CA GLU A 10 9.34 -3.57 2.66
C GLU A 10 9.90 -4.65 3.60
N ARG A 11 9.36 -4.78 4.82
CA ARG A 11 9.91 -5.64 5.88
C ARG A 11 8.85 -6.45 6.65
N GLY A 12 7.59 -6.00 6.75
CA GLY A 12 6.56 -6.65 7.57
C GLY A 12 5.21 -6.81 6.87
N TRP A 13 4.98 -7.93 6.18
CA TRP A 13 3.74 -8.15 5.42
C TRP A 13 2.52 -8.49 6.29
N GLN A 14 2.71 -9.12 7.45
CA GLN A 14 1.63 -9.50 8.36
C GLN A 14 0.98 -8.27 9.02
N THR A 15 1.78 -7.34 9.55
CA THR A 15 1.29 -6.12 10.20
C THR A 15 0.48 -5.24 9.24
N ALA A 16 0.99 -5.04 8.02
CA ALA A 16 0.28 -4.28 6.99
C ALA A 16 -1.06 -4.95 6.60
N ARG A 17 -1.07 -6.29 6.52
CA ARG A 17 -2.28 -7.07 6.26
C ARG A 17 -3.29 -6.94 7.40
N GLU A 18 -2.89 -7.18 8.64
CA GLU A 18 -3.77 -7.09 9.81
C GLU A 18 -4.38 -5.71 9.97
N TRP A 19 -3.56 -4.67 9.81
CA TRP A 19 -4.04 -3.29 9.85
C TRP A 19 -5.07 -3.04 8.74
N SER A 20 -4.76 -3.46 7.50
CA SER A 20 -5.68 -3.29 6.39
C SER A 20 -7.00 -4.04 6.57
N LEU A 21 -7.03 -5.14 7.32
CA LEU A 21 -8.26 -5.88 7.59
C LEU A 21 -9.09 -5.24 8.70
N ARG A 22 -8.46 -4.57 9.67
CA ARG A 22 -9.14 -3.86 10.76
C ARG A 22 -9.75 -2.53 10.32
N GLU A 23 -9.07 -1.83 9.42
CA GLU A 23 -9.33 -0.41 9.15
C GLU A 23 -9.97 -0.15 7.77
N CYS A 24 -10.25 -1.19 6.97
CA CYS A 24 -10.80 -0.99 5.64
C CYS A 24 -12.28 -0.57 5.70
N PRO A 25 -12.64 0.66 5.26
CA PRO A 25 -14.03 1.08 5.20
C PRO A 25 -14.79 0.30 4.10
N PRO A 26 -16.13 0.23 4.18
CA PRO A 26 -16.96 -0.34 3.11
C PRO A 26 -16.61 0.29 1.74
N ARG A 27 -16.57 -0.54 0.68
CA ARG A 27 -16.28 -0.12 -0.71
C ARG A 27 -14.85 0.38 -0.98
N THR A 28 -13.90 0.06 -0.11
CA THR A 28 -12.48 0.35 -0.32
C THR A 28 -11.77 -0.90 -0.83
N ARG A 29 -10.89 -0.75 -1.83
CA ARG A 29 -9.97 -1.79 -2.27
C ARG A 29 -8.57 -1.50 -1.72
N VAL A 30 -7.94 -2.52 -1.15
CA VAL A 30 -6.57 -2.44 -0.65
C VAL A 30 -5.66 -3.14 -1.64
N VAL A 31 -4.60 -2.46 -2.07
CA VAL A 31 -3.55 -3.04 -2.89
C VAL A 31 -2.28 -3.10 -2.07
N HIS A 32 -1.92 -4.30 -1.61
CA HIS A 32 -0.65 -4.57 -0.95
C HIS A 32 0.43 -4.82 -1.98
N VAL A 33 1.47 -4.00 -1.97
CA VAL A 33 2.63 -4.17 -2.83
C VAL A 33 3.84 -4.48 -1.94
N ILE A 34 4.35 -5.70 -2.10
CA ILE A 34 5.43 -6.26 -1.32
C ILE A 34 6.73 -6.16 -2.09
N LYS A 35 7.75 -5.57 -1.47
CA LYS A 35 9.07 -5.39 -2.05
C LYS A 35 9.87 -6.68 -1.98
N GLY A 36 10.20 -7.21 -3.16
CA GLY A 36 10.93 -8.45 -3.34
C GLY A 36 10.00 -9.59 -3.73
N THR A 37 10.36 -10.79 -3.31
CA THR A 37 9.63 -12.02 -3.59
C THR A 37 8.86 -12.47 -2.36
N ILE A 38 7.62 -12.92 -2.54
CA ILE A 38 6.87 -13.63 -1.51
C ILE A 38 7.16 -15.12 -1.71
N GLN A 39 7.67 -15.79 -0.68
CA GLN A 39 7.85 -17.24 -0.75
C GLN A 39 6.49 -17.93 -1.01
N PRO A 40 6.43 -18.99 -1.82
CA PRO A 40 5.18 -19.68 -2.14
C PRO A 40 4.39 -20.13 -0.91
N GLU A 41 5.08 -20.58 0.14
CA GLU A 41 4.50 -20.96 1.43
C GLU A 41 3.77 -19.79 2.08
N ILE A 42 4.41 -18.62 2.13
CA ILE A 42 3.80 -17.39 2.63
C ILE A 42 2.62 -16.98 1.75
N ARG A 43 2.74 -17.12 0.43
CA ARG A 43 1.65 -16.81 -0.51
C ARG A 43 0.43 -17.70 -0.28
N ALA A 44 0.62 -18.98 0.06
CA ALA A 44 -0.46 -19.90 0.40
C ALA A 44 -1.18 -19.51 1.72
N LEU A 45 -0.46 -18.88 2.66
CA LEU A 45 -1.04 -18.36 3.90
C LEU A 45 -1.85 -17.07 3.69
N ILE A 46 -1.68 -16.40 2.54
CA ILE A 46 -2.46 -15.22 2.19
C ILE A 46 -3.86 -15.68 1.76
N ARG A 47 -4.77 -15.82 2.74
CA ARG A 47 -6.19 -16.04 2.42
C ARG A 47 -6.70 -14.89 1.55
N PRO A 48 -7.35 -15.17 0.40
CA PRO A 48 -7.96 -14.13 -0.41
C PRO A 48 -9.07 -13.46 0.41
N VAL A 49 -9.05 -12.14 0.46
CA VAL A 49 -10.10 -11.34 1.11
C VAL A 49 -10.72 -10.45 0.05
N ALA A 50 -12.04 -10.39 0.01
CA ALA A 50 -12.76 -9.56 -0.95
C ALA A 50 -12.30 -8.09 -0.81
N GLY A 51 -11.90 -7.49 -1.93
CA GLY A 51 -11.37 -6.12 -1.96
C GLY A 51 -9.89 -5.98 -1.60
N VAL A 52 -9.19 -7.06 -1.28
CA VAL A 52 -7.74 -7.03 -1.00
C VAL A 52 -6.96 -7.72 -2.12
N GLU A 53 -6.04 -6.99 -2.73
CA GLU A 53 -5.11 -7.48 -3.74
C GLU A 53 -3.69 -7.48 -3.18
N VAL A 54 -2.91 -8.50 -3.51
CA VAL A 54 -1.52 -8.63 -3.08
C VAL A 54 -0.61 -8.87 -4.27
N MET A 55 0.44 -8.07 -4.38
CA MET A 55 1.41 -8.10 -5.46
C MET A 55 2.84 -8.12 -4.89
N ALA A 56 3.65 -9.08 -5.34
CA ALA A 56 5.09 -9.08 -5.10
C ALA A 56 5.81 -8.36 -6.25
N VAL A 57 6.74 -7.46 -5.95
CA VAL A 57 7.42 -6.65 -6.96
C VAL A 57 8.92 -6.69 -6.74
N PRO A 58 9.75 -7.02 -7.76
CA PRO A 58 11.19 -7.02 -7.63
C PRO A 58 11.73 -5.71 -7.05
N ARG A 59 12.76 -5.79 -6.19
CA ARG A 59 13.32 -4.63 -5.48
C ARG A 59 13.69 -3.45 -6.40
N ARG A 60 14.18 -3.76 -7.60
CA ARG A 60 14.56 -2.77 -8.63
C ARG A 60 13.35 -2.02 -9.21
N ALA A 61 12.20 -2.70 -9.35
CA ALA A 61 10.98 -2.16 -9.94
C ALA A 61 10.00 -1.59 -8.90
N PHE A 62 10.21 -1.85 -7.61
CA PHE A 62 9.30 -1.47 -6.54
C PHE A 62 8.95 0.03 -6.55
N TRP A 63 9.93 0.91 -6.40
CA TRP A 63 9.67 2.35 -6.33
C TRP A 63 9.11 2.97 -7.62
N PRO A 64 9.60 2.61 -8.82
CA PRO A 64 8.98 3.03 -10.08
C PRO A 64 7.51 2.61 -10.20
N LEU A 65 7.18 1.36 -9.85
CA LEU A 65 5.80 0.87 -9.90
C LEU A 65 4.92 1.60 -8.88
N ILE A 66 5.38 1.73 -7.65
CA ILE A 66 4.65 2.42 -6.59
C ILE A 66 4.37 3.88 -6.94
N PHE A 67 5.35 4.58 -7.52
CA PHE A 67 5.14 5.95 -7.98
C PHE A 67 4.08 6.02 -9.09
N SER A 68 4.13 5.09 -10.04
CA SER A 68 3.17 5.02 -11.14
C SER A 68 1.75 4.73 -10.65
N LEU A 69 1.58 3.76 -9.73
CA LEU A 69 0.30 3.44 -9.11
C LEU A 69 -0.24 4.59 -8.27
N PHE A 70 0.63 5.23 -7.49
CA PHE A 70 0.30 6.41 -6.69
C PHE A 70 -0.24 7.53 -7.59
N LEU A 71 0.51 7.90 -8.63
CA LEU A 71 0.13 8.96 -9.55
C LEU A 71 -1.17 8.63 -10.27
N TRP A 72 -1.30 7.42 -10.81
CA TRP A 72 -2.51 6.96 -11.49
C TRP A 72 -3.76 7.05 -10.62
N GLN A 73 -3.71 6.52 -9.40
CA GLN A 73 -4.87 6.52 -8.50
C GLN A 73 -5.17 7.91 -7.93
N ALA A 74 -4.14 8.73 -7.69
CA ALA A 74 -4.29 10.12 -7.26
C ALA A 74 -4.94 10.99 -8.36
N CYS A 75 -4.49 10.86 -9.62
CA CYS A 75 -5.08 11.55 -10.76
C CYS A 75 -6.55 11.16 -10.98
N ARG A 76 -6.91 9.89 -10.74
CA ARG A 76 -8.30 9.43 -10.80
C ARG A 76 -9.16 9.84 -9.60
N GLY A 77 -8.58 10.50 -8.58
CA GLY A 77 -9.28 10.87 -7.35
C GLY A 77 -9.72 9.68 -6.51
N ARG A 78 -9.08 8.51 -6.68
CA ARG A 78 -9.44 7.25 -6.00
C ARG A 78 -8.49 6.91 -4.87
N LEU A 79 -7.30 7.50 -4.84
CA LEU A 79 -6.33 7.28 -3.78
C LEU A 79 -6.81 7.95 -2.48
N GLN A 80 -7.10 7.14 -1.48
CA GLN A 80 -7.56 7.61 -0.17
C GLN A 80 -6.43 7.62 0.85
N THR A 81 -5.69 6.50 0.94
CA THR A 81 -4.65 6.32 1.96
C THR A 81 -3.44 5.59 1.37
N VAL A 82 -2.25 5.95 1.82
CA VAL A 82 -1.02 5.16 1.63
C VAL A 82 -0.52 4.65 2.98
N LEU A 83 -0.46 3.33 3.12
CA LEU A 83 0.13 2.65 4.28
C LEU A 83 1.59 2.33 3.98
N VAL A 84 2.45 2.53 4.98
CA VAL A 84 3.87 2.24 4.87
C VAL A 84 4.34 1.55 6.14
N ASP A 85 5.27 0.60 6.02
CA ASP A 85 5.77 -0.17 7.16
C ASP A 85 7.08 0.37 7.76
N ASN A 86 7.60 1.48 7.24
CA ASN A 86 8.83 2.09 7.74
C ASN A 86 8.92 3.60 7.47
N LEU A 87 9.73 4.28 8.29
CA LEU A 87 9.94 5.73 8.22
C LEU A 87 10.57 6.19 6.89
N ARG A 88 11.39 5.37 6.23
CA ARG A 88 12.01 5.74 4.96
C ARG A 88 10.96 5.83 3.85
N SER A 89 10.06 4.86 3.78
CA SER A 89 8.90 4.86 2.89
C SER A 89 7.97 6.04 3.20
N HIS A 90 7.69 6.29 4.47
CA HIS A 90 6.87 7.43 4.93
C HIS A 90 7.43 8.77 4.43
N ARG A 91 8.72 9.04 4.64
CA ARG A 91 9.37 10.29 4.17
C ARG A 91 9.37 10.42 2.65
N ARG A 92 9.40 9.32 1.91
CA ARG A 92 9.38 9.32 0.44
C ARG A 92 7.97 9.61 -0.08
N VAL A 93 6.97 8.87 0.36
CA VAL A 93 5.58 9.07 -0.04
C VAL A 93 5.05 10.43 0.40
N GLY A 94 5.39 10.89 1.61
CA GLY A 94 5.02 12.21 2.10
C GLY A 94 5.59 13.37 1.27
N ARG A 95 6.69 13.17 0.54
CA ARG A 95 7.16 14.15 -0.46
C ARG A 95 6.27 14.16 -1.70
N TRP A 96 5.79 13.01 -2.15
CA TRP A 96 4.91 12.93 -3.32
C TRP A 96 3.51 13.50 -3.05
N ILE A 97 2.94 13.24 -1.87
CA ILE A 97 1.64 13.80 -1.48
C ILE A 97 1.71 15.33 -1.45
N ARG A 98 2.79 15.89 -0.87
CA ARG A 98 3.05 17.34 -0.88
C ARG A 98 3.21 17.88 -2.29
N TRP A 99 3.99 17.20 -3.13
CA TRP A 99 4.21 17.61 -4.52
C TRP A 99 2.92 17.64 -5.35
N LEU A 100 2.03 16.64 -5.19
CA LEU A 100 0.75 16.59 -5.91
C LEU A 100 -0.32 17.55 -5.36
N HIS A 101 -0.04 18.27 -4.26
CA HIS A 101 -1.02 19.15 -3.60
C HIS A 101 -2.36 18.45 -3.33
N ARG A 102 -2.33 17.17 -2.91
CA ARG A 102 -3.52 16.38 -2.62
C ARG A 102 -3.72 16.26 -1.10
N PRO A 103 -4.38 17.23 -0.43
CA PRO A 103 -4.56 17.21 1.02
C PRO A 103 -5.42 16.03 1.51
N ASN A 104 -6.22 15.44 0.63
CA ASN A 104 -7.17 14.38 0.98
C ASN A 104 -6.55 12.98 1.01
N VAL A 105 -5.30 12.81 0.56
CA VAL A 105 -4.60 11.53 0.65
C VAL A 105 -3.96 11.40 2.02
N ARG A 106 -4.47 10.49 2.84
CA ARG A 106 -3.90 10.18 4.15
C ARG A 106 -2.65 9.32 3.99
N MET A 107 -1.71 9.45 4.91
CA MET A 107 -0.55 8.56 4.99
C MET A 107 -0.44 8.04 6.42
N GLN A 108 -0.16 6.74 6.55
CA GLN A 108 -0.07 6.10 7.85
C GLN A 108 1.12 5.14 7.92
N LEU A 109 1.90 5.28 8.99
CA LEU A 109 2.94 4.36 9.35
C LEU A 109 2.33 3.19 10.14
N CYS A 110 2.44 1.98 9.61
CA CYS A 110 2.08 0.76 10.30
C CYS A 110 3.31 0.29 11.07
N GLU A 111 3.40 0.64 12.35
CA GLU A 111 4.45 0.12 13.22
C GLU A 111 4.14 -1.35 13.54
N SER A 112 5.15 -2.21 13.39
CA SER A 112 5.07 -3.55 13.95
C SER A 112 5.29 -3.42 15.46
N PRO A 113 4.42 -4.00 16.31
CA PRO A 113 4.65 -4.05 17.74
C PRO A 113 5.96 -4.78 18.09
#